data_AF-A0A2P2FQN3-F1
#
_entry.id   AF-A0A2P2FQN3-F1
#
_cell.length_a   1.000
_cell.length_b   1.000
_cell.length_c   1.000
_cell.angle_alpha   90.00
_cell.angle_beta   90.00
_cell.angle_gamma   90.00
#
_symmetry.space_group_name_H-M   'P 1'
#
loop_
_entity.id
_entity.type
_entity.pdbx_description
1 polymer ?
#
loop_
_entity_poly.entity_id
_entity_poly.type
_entity_poly.pdbx_seq_one_letter_code
_entity_poly.pdbx_strand_id
1 'polypeptide(L)'
;MKTFALVIAAALTLTTAGVADAHPRRAFDIQAHRGGLGLTVESTLASFGKAMELGVTTLELDIQITKDGREVITHDRKTTPAKCRDTAPATPGDPAYPYVGKYVKDLTFAQVRTLDCGSLRQPAHPGQTLSPGAKMPTLAELFQLARDHRAWGVKFNIETKVEAAAPHETAPREQFVQRAVREIVRGGFAHNVSIQSFDWGALMRFREVAPWLPTVALTQPEFLQVGQPGKSPWLGGLDIDDFGGSPVRAVKSFGAKALSPVHGNPQGGKVGDPDYRPFTTKALVDEAHRAGIKVVPWTINDPATMHKLIDDGVDGIITDYPDRLREVAADRGFKLPKAYRAR
;
A
#
# COMPACT_ATOMS: atom_id res chain seq x y z
N MET A 1 -44.02 68.68 -6.99
CA MET A 1 -43.95 67.22 -7.17
C MET A 1 -43.68 66.92 -8.63
N LYS A 2 -42.43 66.67 -9.02
CA LYS A 2 -42.06 66.08 -10.31
C LYS A 2 -40.92 65.10 -10.07
N THR A 3 -41.18 63.87 -10.46
CA THR A 3 -40.50 62.63 -10.11
C THR A 3 -39.22 62.45 -10.93
N PHE A 4 -38.09 62.16 -10.28
CA PHE A 4 -36.88 61.70 -10.96
C PHE A 4 -37.01 60.20 -11.25
N ALA A 5 -36.97 59.83 -12.53
CA ALA A 5 -36.88 58.44 -12.97
C ALA A 5 -35.41 58.02 -13.07
N LEU A 6 -34.99 57.09 -12.22
CA LEU A 6 -33.65 56.49 -12.23
C LEU A 6 -33.66 55.31 -13.22
N VAL A 7 -32.92 55.42 -14.31
CA VAL A 7 -32.70 54.32 -15.25
C VAL A 7 -31.53 53.48 -14.75
N ILE A 8 -31.79 52.26 -14.29
CA ILE A 8 -30.77 51.27 -13.93
C ILE A 8 -30.52 50.40 -15.15
N ALA A 9 -29.33 50.51 -15.75
CA ALA A 9 -28.85 49.60 -16.77
C ALA A 9 -28.32 48.32 -16.11
N ALA A 10 -28.97 47.19 -16.38
CA ALA A 10 -28.51 45.87 -15.94
C ALA A 10 -27.47 45.33 -16.94
N ALA A 11 -26.20 45.30 -16.55
CA ALA A 11 -25.17 44.59 -17.29
C ALA A 11 -25.23 43.10 -16.91
N LEU A 12 -25.65 42.24 -17.85
CA LEU A 12 -25.51 40.79 -17.73
C LEU A 12 -24.04 40.40 -17.95
N THR A 13 -23.33 40.10 -16.87
CA THR A 13 -22.06 39.37 -16.94
C THR A 13 -22.35 37.88 -17.08
N LEU A 14 -22.07 37.31 -18.25
CA LEU A 14 -21.99 35.85 -18.44
C LEU A 14 -20.78 35.33 -17.64
N THR A 15 -21.05 34.65 -16.53
CA THR A 15 -20.05 33.85 -15.83
C THR A 15 -19.84 32.55 -16.60
N THR A 16 -18.70 32.44 -17.29
CA THR A 16 -18.18 31.16 -17.77
C THR A 16 -18.01 30.23 -16.58
N ALA A 17 -18.64 29.06 -16.63
CA ALA A 17 -18.48 28.00 -15.62
C ALA A 17 -16.99 27.62 -15.52
N GLY A 18 -16.33 28.15 -14.49
CA GLY A 18 -14.97 27.81 -14.15
C GLY A 18 -14.91 26.37 -13.67
N VAL A 19 -13.85 25.67 -14.09
CA VAL A 19 -13.41 24.36 -13.61
C VAL A 19 -13.59 24.29 -12.09
N ALA A 20 -14.55 23.48 -11.64
CA ALA A 20 -14.85 23.33 -10.23
C ALA A 20 -13.77 22.48 -9.55
N ASP A 21 -13.35 22.95 -8.37
CA ASP A 21 -12.55 22.27 -7.34
C ASP A 21 -11.04 22.08 -7.56
N ALA A 22 -10.35 23.15 -7.92
CA ALA A 22 -8.95 23.29 -7.50
C ALA A 22 -8.91 23.36 -5.96
N HIS A 23 -8.44 22.30 -5.29
CA HIS A 23 -8.25 22.21 -3.84
C HIS A 23 -6.84 22.69 -3.46
N PRO A 24 -6.56 24.00 -3.41
CA PRO A 24 -5.20 24.49 -3.42
C PRO A 24 -4.74 24.55 -1.97
N ARG A 25 -4.37 23.39 -1.39
CA ARG A 25 -3.59 23.20 -0.13
C ARG A 25 -3.69 21.78 0.48
N ARG A 26 -4.53 20.86 -0.01
CA ARG A 26 -4.63 19.51 0.58
C ARG A 26 -3.44 18.65 0.10
N ALA A 27 -2.85 17.89 1.02
CA ALA A 27 -1.88 16.85 0.67
C ALA A 27 -2.62 15.56 0.31
N PHE A 28 -2.13 14.83 -0.69
CA PHE A 28 -2.68 13.54 -1.12
C PHE A 28 -1.62 12.45 -0.89
N ASP A 29 -2.04 11.27 -0.41
CA ASP A 29 -1.10 10.20 -0.12
C ASP A 29 -0.83 9.35 -1.36
N ILE A 30 0.27 9.66 -2.05
CA ILE A 30 0.79 8.92 -3.20
C ILE A 30 1.64 7.79 -2.64
N GLN A 31 1.14 6.55 -2.69
CA GLN A 31 1.88 5.38 -2.23
C GLN A 31 2.44 4.56 -3.39
N ALA A 32 3.76 4.37 -3.41
CA ALA A 32 4.43 3.54 -4.41
C ALA A 32 4.34 2.06 -3.99
N HIS A 33 3.42 1.31 -4.60
CA HIS A 33 3.21 -0.11 -4.35
C HIS A 33 4.50 -0.88 -4.64
N ARG A 34 5.07 -1.53 -3.62
CA ARG A 34 6.37 -2.23 -3.66
C ARG A 34 7.51 -1.38 -4.22
N GLY A 35 7.48 -0.07 -3.98
CA GLY A 35 8.43 0.89 -4.53
C GLY A 35 8.15 1.33 -5.98
N GLY A 36 6.96 1.07 -6.51
CA GLY A 36 6.59 1.42 -7.88
C GLY A 36 6.88 0.27 -8.84
N LEU A 37 6.28 -0.89 -8.57
CA LEU A 37 6.41 -2.14 -9.33
C LEU A 37 6.30 -1.92 -10.85
N GLY A 38 5.48 -1.00 -11.33
CA GLY A 38 5.31 -0.72 -12.76
C GLY A 38 6.52 -0.07 -13.42
N LEU A 39 7.42 0.54 -12.64
CA LEU A 39 8.56 1.32 -13.12
C LEU A 39 9.90 0.63 -12.89
N THR A 40 10.07 -0.03 -11.74
CA THR A 40 11.29 -0.76 -11.36
C THR A 40 10.87 -2.06 -10.71
N VAL A 41 11.66 -3.13 -10.88
CA VAL A 41 11.40 -4.43 -10.25
C VAL A 41 11.08 -4.31 -8.76
N GLU A 42 9.97 -4.93 -8.34
CA GLU A 42 9.36 -4.75 -7.02
C GLU A 42 10.30 -5.01 -5.86
N SER A 43 10.04 -4.33 -4.75
CA SER A 43 10.63 -4.64 -3.44
C SER A 43 12.16 -4.66 -3.43
N THR A 44 12.80 -3.90 -4.33
CA THR A 44 14.25 -3.71 -4.37
C THR A 44 14.62 -2.35 -3.79
N LEU A 45 15.85 -2.20 -3.28
CA LEU A 45 16.33 -0.87 -2.89
C LEU A 45 16.32 0.11 -4.07
N ALA A 46 16.51 -0.38 -5.31
CA ALA A 46 16.41 0.42 -6.51
C ALA A 46 14.99 0.97 -6.74
N SER A 47 13.94 0.16 -6.56
CA SER A 47 12.55 0.63 -6.71
C SER A 47 12.22 1.69 -5.65
N PHE A 48 12.56 1.44 -4.39
CA PHE A 48 12.35 2.41 -3.31
C PHE A 48 13.13 3.71 -3.51
N GLY A 49 14.39 3.64 -3.97
CA GLY A 49 15.19 4.80 -4.33
C GLY A 49 14.54 5.63 -5.43
N LYS A 50 14.09 4.95 -6.50
CA LYS A 50 13.38 5.59 -7.61
C LYS A 50 12.09 6.27 -7.16
N ALA A 51 11.30 5.63 -6.31
CA ALA A 51 10.08 6.21 -5.75
C ALA A 51 10.35 7.47 -4.91
N MET A 52 11.41 7.47 -4.09
CA MET A 52 11.84 8.66 -3.33
C MET A 52 12.30 9.80 -4.25
N GLU A 53 13.05 9.49 -5.31
CA GLU A 53 13.49 10.47 -6.31
C GLU A 53 12.34 11.05 -7.11
N LEU A 54 11.30 10.24 -7.37
CA LEU A 54 10.07 10.70 -8.00
C LEU A 54 9.30 11.68 -7.10
N GLY A 55 9.39 11.49 -5.78
CA GLY A 55 8.71 12.30 -4.78
C GLY A 55 7.35 11.73 -4.39
N VAL A 56 7.28 10.47 -4.02
CA VAL A 56 6.05 9.91 -3.44
C VAL A 56 5.88 10.33 -1.98
N THR A 57 4.65 10.23 -1.47
CA THR A 57 4.36 10.49 -0.05
C THR A 57 4.85 9.31 0.80
N THR A 58 4.58 8.10 0.31
CA THR A 58 4.73 6.86 1.08
C THR A 58 5.35 5.76 0.22
N LEU A 59 6.32 5.05 0.77
CA LEU A 59 6.80 3.77 0.23
C LEU A 59 5.91 2.67 0.80
N GLU A 60 5.18 1.98 -0.06
CA GLU A 60 4.40 0.81 0.31
C GLU A 60 5.28 -0.42 0.08
N LEU A 61 5.25 -1.37 1.01
CA LEU A 61 6.09 -2.56 0.99
C LEU A 61 5.51 -3.70 1.81
N ASP A 62 5.91 -4.92 1.45
CA ASP A 62 5.51 -6.15 2.12
C ASP A 62 6.69 -6.76 2.87
N ILE A 63 6.46 -7.31 4.06
CA ILE A 63 7.45 -8.14 4.75
C ILE A 63 6.98 -9.59 4.89
N GLN A 64 7.97 -10.48 4.87
CA GLN A 64 7.89 -11.88 5.25
C GLN A 64 8.95 -12.20 6.32
N ILE A 65 8.75 -13.27 7.09
CA ILE A 65 9.70 -13.72 8.11
C ILE A 65 10.33 -15.05 7.70
N THR A 66 11.66 -15.13 7.76
CA THR A 66 12.45 -16.32 7.47
C THR A 66 12.38 -17.34 8.60
N LYS A 67 12.82 -18.57 8.34
CA LYS A 67 12.89 -19.69 9.30
C LYS A 67 13.59 -19.33 10.62
N ASP A 68 14.63 -18.51 10.53
CA ASP A 68 15.46 -18.03 11.63
C ASP A 68 15.03 -16.66 12.18
N GLY A 69 13.79 -16.23 11.88
CA GLY A 69 13.14 -15.08 12.52
C GLY A 69 13.64 -13.70 12.03
N ARG A 70 14.23 -13.63 10.84
CA ARG A 70 14.61 -12.36 10.20
C ARG A 70 13.51 -11.91 9.25
N GLU A 71 13.26 -10.61 9.18
CA GLU A 71 12.38 -10.04 8.16
C GLU A 71 13.13 -9.86 6.84
N VAL A 72 12.39 -10.06 5.75
CA VAL A 72 12.80 -9.67 4.39
C VAL A 72 11.63 -8.97 3.73
N ILE A 73 11.93 -7.99 2.89
CA ILE A 73 10.95 -7.25 2.10
C ILE A 73 10.68 -8.04 0.82
N THR A 74 9.49 -8.61 0.72
CA THR A 74 9.02 -9.39 -0.43
C THR A 74 7.52 -9.60 -0.31
N HIS A 75 6.81 -9.55 -1.43
CA HIS A 75 5.36 -9.75 -1.44
C HIS A 75 4.97 -11.22 -1.22
N ASP A 76 5.58 -12.11 -2.00
CA ASP A 76 5.13 -13.50 -2.07
C ASP A 76 5.66 -14.29 -0.87
N ARG A 77 4.77 -15.07 -0.23
CA ARG A 77 5.15 -16.04 0.82
C ARG A 77 6.01 -17.19 0.31
N LYS A 78 5.92 -17.47 -1.00
CA LYS A 78 6.67 -18.50 -1.70
C LYS A 78 7.53 -17.86 -2.78
N THR A 79 8.82 -18.20 -2.80
CA THR A 79 9.73 -17.76 -3.85
C THR A 79 9.31 -18.40 -5.18
N THR A 80 9.38 -17.65 -6.29
CA THR A 80 8.93 -18.14 -7.60
C THR A 80 9.97 -17.91 -8.69
N PRO A 81 10.07 -18.80 -9.69
CA PRO A 81 10.99 -18.63 -10.81
C PRO A 81 10.58 -17.48 -11.74
N ALA A 82 9.37 -16.94 -11.57
CA ALA A 82 8.90 -15.75 -12.28
C ALA A 82 9.55 -14.46 -11.76
N LYS A 83 10.01 -14.44 -10.50
CA LYS A 83 10.56 -13.25 -9.85
C LYS A 83 11.99 -13.41 -9.35
N CYS A 84 12.39 -14.62 -8.93
CA CYS A 84 13.71 -14.88 -8.36
C CYS A 84 14.45 -16.00 -9.08
N ARG A 85 15.79 -15.93 -9.04
CA ARG A 85 16.72 -16.95 -9.51
C ARG A 85 17.62 -17.42 -8.37
N ASP A 86 17.85 -18.72 -8.31
CA ASP A 86 18.95 -19.28 -7.53
C ASP A 86 20.29 -18.84 -8.13
N THR A 87 21.24 -18.44 -7.28
CA THR A 87 22.59 -18.06 -7.71
C THR A 87 23.64 -19.06 -7.20
N ALA A 88 23.59 -19.37 -5.90
CA ALA A 88 24.46 -20.33 -5.24
C ALA A 88 23.79 -20.82 -3.93
N PRO A 89 24.18 -22.00 -3.42
CA PRO A 89 23.77 -22.42 -2.09
C PRO A 89 24.42 -21.53 -1.02
N ALA A 90 23.72 -21.31 0.10
CA ALA A 90 24.21 -20.56 1.26
C ALA A 90 25.43 -21.20 1.92
N THR A 91 25.50 -22.54 1.87
CA THR A 91 26.67 -23.32 2.30
C THR A 91 26.94 -24.44 1.29
N PRO A 92 28.19 -24.88 1.08
CA PRO A 92 28.49 -26.03 0.24
C PRO A 92 27.67 -27.26 0.66
N GLY A 93 26.98 -27.89 -0.30
CA GLY A 93 26.16 -29.08 -0.05
C GLY A 93 24.86 -28.83 0.73
N ASP A 94 24.36 -27.59 0.79
CA ASP A 94 23.08 -27.29 1.45
C ASP A 94 21.95 -28.14 0.86
N PRO A 95 21.32 -29.05 1.64
CA PRO A 95 20.30 -29.96 1.14
C PRO A 95 18.99 -29.24 0.75
N ALA A 96 18.80 -28.00 1.20
CA ALA A 96 17.66 -27.18 0.82
C ALA A 96 17.89 -26.42 -0.49
N TYR A 97 19.07 -26.46 -1.12
CA TYR A 97 19.27 -25.87 -2.45
C TYR A 97 18.73 -26.81 -3.55
N PRO A 98 18.04 -26.32 -4.61
CA PRO A 98 17.71 -24.92 -4.94
C PRO A 98 16.61 -24.34 -4.06
N TYR A 99 16.65 -23.03 -3.78
CA TYR A 99 15.71 -22.38 -2.87
C TYR A 99 14.44 -21.84 -3.55
N VAL A 100 14.51 -21.48 -4.84
CA VAL A 100 13.33 -21.00 -5.58
C VAL A 100 12.25 -22.08 -5.59
N GLY A 101 11.02 -21.69 -5.28
CA GLY A 101 9.89 -22.59 -5.11
C GLY A 101 9.63 -23.01 -3.65
N LYS A 102 10.40 -22.52 -2.68
CA LYS A 102 10.18 -22.75 -1.24
C LYS A 102 9.50 -21.54 -0.57
N TYR A 103 8.78 -21.81 0.52
CA TYR A 103 8.22 -20.73 1.35
C TYR A 103 9.34 -19.99 2.08
N VAL A 104 9.21 -18.66 2.18
CA VAL A 104 10.19 -17.81 2.85
C VAL A 104 10.40 -18.25 4.30
N LYS A 105 9.33 -18.64 4.99
CA LYS A 105 9.39 -19.14 6.38
C LYS A 105 10.14 -20.47 6.56
N ASP A 106 10.41 -21.19 5.49
CA ASP A 106 11.13 -22.47 5.51
C ASP A 106 12.61 -22.31 5.12
N LEU A 107 12.99 -21.12 4.66
CA LEU A 107 14.36 -20.74 4.30
C LEU A 107 14.96 -19.87 5.41
N THR A 108 16.25 -20.04 5.70
CA THR A 108 16.99 -19.12 6.58
C THR A 108 17.27 -17.80 5.87
N PHE A 109 17.60 -16.76 6.62
CA PHE A 109 18.01 -15.48 6.06
C PHE A 109 19.23 -15.63 5.14
N ALA A 110 20.20 -16.46 5.51
CA ALA A 110 21.37 -16.73 4.67
C ALA A 110 20.97 -17.31 3.30
N GLN A 111 20.01 -18.24 3.28
CA GLN A 111 19.49 -18.85 2.05
C GLN A 111 18.71 -17.85 1.19
N VAL A 112 17.77 -17.10 1.78
CA VAL A 112 17.00 -16.09 1.03
C VAL A 112 17.91 -15.01 0.43
N ARG A 113 19.01 -14.66 1.11
CA ARG A 113 19.97 -13.65 0.66
C ARG A 113 20.90 -14.12 -0.47
N THR A 114 20.82 -15.38 -0.91
CA THR A 114 21.48 -15.80 -2.16
C THR A 114 20.60 -15.60 -3.39
N LEU A 115 19.30 -15.39 -3.23
CA LEU A 115 18.39 -15.22 -4.37
C LEU A 115 18.59 -13.88 -5.07
N ASP A 116 18.62 -13.92 -6.41
CA ASP A 116 18.51 -12.74 -7.26
C ASP A 116 17.06 -12.55 -7.66
N CYS A 117 16.42 -11.55 -7.06
CA CYS A 117 15.02 -11.18 -7.29
C CYS A 117 14.89 -9.85 -8.06
N GLY A 118 15.96 -9.36 -8.71
CA GLY A 118 15.93 -8.10 -9.47
C GLY A 118 16.30 -8.23 -10.95
N SER A 119 16.80 -9.40 -11.38
CA SER A 119 17.14 -9.67 -12.79
C SER A 119 15.96 -10.08 -13.67
N LEU A 120 14.80 -10.35 -13.10
CA LEU A 120 13.64 -10.85 -13.84
C LEU A 120 12.59 -9.75 -14.06
N ARG A 121 12.27 -9.50 -15.32
CA ARG A 121 11.18 -8.60 -15.72
C ARG A 121 9.85 -9.32 -15.57
N GLN A 122 8.87 -8.68 -14.93
CA GLN A 122 7.52 -9.23 -14.85
C GLN A 122 6.78 -9.00 -16.17
N PRO A 123 6.14 -10.03 -16.77
CA PRO A 123 5.43 -9.88 -18.04
C PRO A 123 4.34 -8.81 -18.05
N ALA A 124 3.67 -8.60 -16.91
CA ALA A 124 2.65 -7.56 -16.74
C ALA A 124 3.22 -6.13 -16.75
N HIS A 125 4.54 -5.98 -16.60
CA HIS A 125 5.23 -4.68 -16.51
C HIS A 125 6.45 -4.66 -17.46
N PRO A 126 6.24 -4.67 -18.78
CA PRO A 126 7.32 -4.78 -19.76
C PRO A 126 8.30 -3.58 -19.74
N GLY A 127 7.90 -2.45 -19.14
CA GLY A 127 8.72 -1.24 -19.00
C GLY A 127 9.63 -1.21 -17.77
N GLN A 128 9.63 -2.24 -16.92
CA GLN A 128 10.44 -2.24 -15.69
C GLN A 128 11.93 -2.04 -15.95
N THR A 129 12.50 -1.08 -15.24
CA THR A 129 13.94 -1.04 -14.98
C THR A 129 14.31 -2.21 -14.07
N LEU A 130 15.31 -2.99 -14.47
CA LEU A 130 15.80 -4.13 -13.69
C LEU A 130 16.82 -3.66 -12.65
N SER A 131 17.05 -4.49 -11.63
CA SER A 131 18.11 -4.31 -10.65
C SER A 131 18.88 -5.62 -10.53
N PRO A 132 19.73 -5.98 -11.51
CA PRO A 132 20.37 -7.29 -11.54
C PRO A 132 21.12 -7.62 -10.25
N GLY A 133 20.92 -8.83 -9.72
CA GLY A 133 21.52 -9.27 -8.47
C GLY A 133 20.87 -8.70 -7.20
N ALA A 134 19.77 -7.95 -7.31
CA ALA A 134 19.05 -7.47 -6.14
C ALA A 134 18.51 -8.64 -5.31
N LYS A 135 18.81 -8.59 -4.03
CA LYS A 135 18.32 -9.54 -3.03
C LYS A 135 17.08 -8.97 -2.36
N MET A 136 16.29 -9.81 -1.68
CA MET A 136 15.21 -9.33 -0.82
C MET A 136 15.79 -8.48 0.33
N PRO A 137 15.54 -7.16 0.38
CA PRO A 137 16.16 -6.28 1.37
C PRO A 137 15.52 -6.44 2.75
N THR A 138 16.15 -5.88 3.77
CA THR A 138 15.63 -5.76 5.14
C THR A 138 15.05 -4.36 5.38
N LEU A 139 14.25 -4.20 6.44
CA LEU A 139 13.77 -2.88 6.85
C LEU A 139 14.94 -1.95 7.22
N ALA A 140 15.98 -2.50 7.85
CA ALA A 140 17.20 -1.75 8.18
C ALA A 140 17.92 -1.21 6.94
N GLU A 141 18.04 -2.00 5.87
CA GLU A 141 18.61 -1.56 4.59
C GLU A 141 17.74 -0.47 3.92
N LEU A 142 16.42 -0.62 3.93
CA LEU A 142 15.51 0.40 3.39
C LEU A 142 15.58 1.72 4.19
N PHE A 143 15.59 1.66 5.51
CA PHE A 143 15.75 2.85 6.34
C PHE A 143 17.12 3.50 6.15
N GLN A 144 18.17 2.70 5.91
CA GLN A 144 19.47 3.25 5.56
C GLN A 144 19.42 3.98 4.21
N LEU A 145 18.79 3.39 3.20
CA LEU A 145 18.58 4.05 1.90
C LEU A 145 17.84 5.39 2.07
N ALA A 146 16.78 5.43 2.87
CA ALA A 146 16.06 6.68 3.16
C ALA A 146 16.96 7.74 3.82
N ARG A 147 17.88 7.36 4.72
CA ARG A 147 18.87 8.27 5.29
C ARG A 147 19.85 8.79 4.25
N ASP A 148 20.30 7.92 3.34
CA ASP A 148 21.26 8.28 2.30
C ASP A 148 20.66 9.33 1.35
N HIS A 149 19.37 9.21 1.02
CA HIS A 149 18.57 10.20 0.28
C HIS A 149 18.15 11.43 1.11
N ARG A 150 18.48 11.49 2.41
CA ARG A 150 17.99 12.51 3.37
C ARG A 150 16.45 12.62 3.36
N ALA A 151 15.77 11.50 3.17
CA ALA A 151 14.33 11.38 3.01
C ALA A 151 13.57 11.38 4.34
N TRP A 152 13.88 12.31 5.24
CA TRP A 152 13.31 12.36 6.60
C TRP A 152 11.79 12.53 6.66
N GLY A 153 11.18 13.03 5.58
CA GLY A 153 9.74 13.19 5.47
C GLY A 153 9.02 12.09 4.70
N VAL A 154 9.73 11.08 4.15
CA VAL A 154 9.08 9.96 3.46
C VAL A 154 8.37 9.08 4.49
N LYS A 155 7.20 8.54 4.14
CA LYS A 155 6.47 7.59 4.97
C LYS A 155 6.67 6.16 4.49
N PHE A 156 6.35 5.21 5.35
CA PHE A 156 6.40 3.78 5.05
C PHE A 156 5.07 3.14 5.45
N ASN A 157 4.45 2.42 4.51
CA ASN A 157 3.27 1.60 4.80
C ASN A 157 3.67 0.13 4.67
N ILE A 158 3.94 -0.50 5.81
CA ILE A 158 4.55 -1.84 5.87
C ILE A 158 3.46 -2.89 6.05
N GLU A 159 3.28 -3.75 5.06
CA GLU A 159 2.35 -4.89 5.12
C GLU A 159 2.98 -6.10 5.82
N THR A 160 2.32 -6.60 6.87
CA THR A 160 2.61 -7.95 7.40
C THR A 160 1.81 -9.00 6.64
N LYS A 161 2.49 -9.82 5.83
CA LYS A 161 1.90 -10.92 5.05
C LYS A 161 1.62 -12.16 5.90
N VAL A 162 0.73 -12.01 6.87
CA VAL A 162 0.19 -13.16 7.62
C VAL A 162 -0.90 -13.81 6.77
N GLU A 163 -0.71 -15.08 6.44
CA GLU A 163 -1.68 -15.83 5.64
C GLU A 163 -2.72 -16.49 6.54
N ALA A 164 -3.84 -15.80 6.78
CA ALA A 164 -4.85 -16.26 7.73
C ALA A 164 -5.59 -17.53 7.27
N ALA A 165 -5.77 -17.71 5.96
CA ALA A 165 -6.45 -18.87 5.39
C ALA A 165 -5.52 -20.09 5.21
N ALA A 166 -4.20 -19.88 5.21
CA ALA A 166 -3.19 -20.93 5.13
C ALA A 166 -2.00 -20.62 6.09
N PRO A 167 -2.23 -20.66 7.42
CA PRO A 167 -1.25 -20.23 8.42
C PRO A 167 0.03 -21.07 8.42
N HIS A 168 0.02 -22.24 7.79
CA HIS A 168 1.18 -23.10 7.60
C HIS A 168 2.07 -22.69 6.42
N GLU A 169 1.77 -21.60 5.72
CA GLU A 169 2.57 -21.07 4.59
C GLU A 169 3.35 -19.79 4.92
N THR A 170 3.06 -19.15 6.06
CA THR A 170 3.75 -17.94 6.56
C THR A 170 4.16 -18.11 8.02
N ALA A 171 5.06 -17.26 8.52
CA ALA A 171 5.39 -17.28 9.94
C ALA A 171 4.17 -16.91 10.82
N PRO A 172 4.16 -17.31 12.10
CA PRO A 172 3.08 -16.94 13.01
C PRO A 172 2.95 -15.43 13.17
N ARG A 173 1.71 -14.95 13.33
CA ARG A 173 1.36 -13.53 13.58
C ARG A 173 2.28 -12.84 14.59
N GLU A 174 2.54 -13.48 15.73
CA GLU A 174 3.36 -12.86 16.79
C GLU A 174 4.78 -12.58 16.32
N GLN A 175 5.38 -13.43 15.46
CA GLN A 175 6.72 -13.17 14.93
C GLN A 175 6.72 -11.93 14.02
N PHE A 176 5.70 -11.75 13.18
CA PHE A 176 5.56 -10.54 12.37
C PHE A 176 5.47 -9.29 13.25
N VAL A 177 4.61 -9.32 14.28
CA VAL A 177 4.41 -8.18 15.19
C VAL A 177 5.71 -7.81 15.90
N GLN A 178 6.33 -8.78 16.59
CA GLN A 178 7.53 -8.53 17.37
C GLN A 178 8.70 -8.08 16.48
N ARG A 179 8.86 -8.70 15.30
CA ARG A 179 9.93 -8.36 14.38
C ARG A 179 9.75 -6.97 13.78
N ALA A 180 8.56 -6.64 13.29
CA ALA A 180 8.28 -5.33 12.72
C ALA A 180 8.49 -4.22 13.74
N VAL A 181 7.91 -4.35 14.95
CA VAL A 181 8.07 -3.34 16.02
C VAL A 181 9.55 -3.14 16.35
N ARG A 182 10.31 -4.23 16.52
CA ARG A 182 11.75 -4.17 16.79
C ARG A 182 12.51 -3.38 15.74
N GLU A 183 12.31 -3.68 14.46
CA GLU A 183 13.05 -3.01 13.38
C GLU A 183 12.61 -1.57 13.17
N ILE A 184 11.33 -1.25 13.35
CA ILE A 184 10.82 0.12 13.25
C ILE A 184 11.41 1.01 14.36
N VAL A 185 11.43 0.53 15.60
CA VAL A 185 12.01 1.27 16.74
C VAL A 185 13.51 1.51 16.53
N ARG A 186 14.24 0.50 16.03
CA ARG A 186 15.68 0.63 15.73
C ARG A 186 15.96 1.49 14.49
N GLY A 187 15.01 1.61 13.59
CA GLY A 187 15.17 2.22 12.27
C GLY A 187 15.26 3.75 12.25
N GLY A 188 14.82 4.42 13.32
CA GLY A 188 14.82 5.88 13.43
C GLY A 188 13.69 6.59 12.65
N PHE A 189 12.76 5.82 12.06
CA PHE A 189 11.62 6.32 11.28
C PHE A 189 10.27 5.98 11.92
N ALA A 190 10.24 5.67 13.23
CA ALA A 190 9.03 5.22 13.93
C ALA A 190 7.79 6.12 13.69
N HIS A 191 7.96 7.43 13.66
CA HIS A 191 6.88 8.40 13.42
C HIS A 191 6.39 8.48 11.96
N ASN A 192 7.12 7.86 11.03
CA ASN A 192 6.84 7.86 9.59
C ASN A 192 6.20 6.55 9.13
N VAL A 193 6.05 5.57 10.02
CA VAL A 193 5.60 4.22 9.68
C VAL A 193 4.12 4.04 10.03
N SER A 194 3.38 3.40 9.12
CA SER A 194 2.13 2.69 9.40
C SER A 194 2.31 1.19 9.14
N ILE A 195 1.53 0.38 9.85
CA ILE A 195 1.42 -1.05 9.60
C ILE A 195 0.10 -1.33 8.88
N GLN A 196 0.15 -2.10 7.80
CA GLN A 196 -1.05 -2.62 7.15
C GLN A 196 -1.07 -4.15 7.16
N SER A 197 -2.26 -4.75 7.08
CA SER A 197 -2.41 -6.20 6.94
C SER A 197 -3.84 -6.56 6.55
N PHE A 198 -4.00 -7.65 5.78
CA PHE A 198 -5.29 -8.31 5.60
C PHE A 198 -5.71 -9.10 6.83
N ASP A 199 -4.74 -9.59 7.61
CA ASP A 199 -5.00 -10.27 8.87
C ASP A 199 -5.28 -9.24 9.95
N TRP A 200 -6.54 -8.87 10.16
CA TRP A 200 -6.93 -7.85 11.14
C TRP A 200 -6.56 -8.25 12.57
N GLY A 201 -6.44 -9.55 12.83
CA GLY A 201 -5.91 -10.04 14.11
C GLY A 201 -4.45 -9.62 14.35
N ALA A 202 -3.62 -9.51 13.32
CA ALA A 202 -2.29 -8.93 13.43
C ALA A 202 -2.38 -7.45 13.82
N LEU A 203 -3.28 -6.69 13.21
CA LEU A 203 -3.48 -5.28 13.51
C LEU A 203 -3.96 -5.05 14.94
N MET A 204 -4.89 -5.87 15.43
CA MET A 204 -5.32 -5.87 16.83
C MET A 204 -4.12 -6.14 17.75
N ARG A 205 -3.29 -7.12 17.41
CA ARG A 205 -2.08 -7.44 18.17
C ARG A 205 -1.05 -6.30 18.17
N PHE A 206 -0.84 -5.62 17.04
CA PHE A 206 -0.01 -4.41 16.99
C PHE A 206 -0.51 -3.31 17.92
N ARG A 207 -1.82 -3.16 18.09
CA ARG A 207 -2.38 -2.16 19.01
C ARG A 207 -2.11 -2.49 20.48
N GLU A 208 -2.03 -3.76 20.82
CA GLU A 208 -1.66 -4.18 22.18
C GLU A 208 -0.17 -3.95 22.45
N VAL A 209 0.70 -4.30 21.48
CA VAL A 209 2.16 -4.27 21.65
C VAL A 209 2.77 -2.89 21.40
N ALA A 210 2.22 -2.14 20.45
CA ALA A 210 2.73 -0.86 19.99
C ALA A 210 1.57 0.09 19.61
N PRO A 211 0.73 0.52 20.57
CA PRO A 211 -0.46 1.36 20.32
C PRO A 211 -0.17 2.71 19.65
N TRP A 212 1.10 3.15 19.66
CA TRP A 212 1.56 4.36 18.99
C TRP A 212 1.72 4.19 17.47
N LEU A 213 1.80 2.96 16.96
CA LEU A 213 1.87 2.69 15.51
C LEU A 213 0.48 2.78 14.88
N PRO A 214 0.27 3.66 13.88
CA PRO A 214 -0.95 3.65 13.09
C PRO A 214 -1.13 2.32 12.36
N THR A 215 -2.30 1.71 12.51
CA THR A 215 -2.69 0.50 11.77
C THR A 215 -3.66 0.83 10.62
N VAL A 216 -3.52 0.10 9.52
CA VAL A 216 -4.28 0.25 8.27
C VAL A 216 -4.89 -1.11 7.91
N ALA A 217 -6.22 -1.20 7.88
CA ALA A 217 -6.92 -2.45 7.63
C ALA A 217 -7.08 -2.71 6.13
N LEU A 218 -6.34 -3.69 5.58
CA LEU A 218 -6.54 -4.13 4.20
C LEU A 218 -7.80 -4.98 4.11
N THR A 219 -8.56 -4.86 3.02
CA THR A 219 -9.73 -5.72 2.81
C THR A 219 -10.10 -5.85 1.34
N GLN A 220 -10.86 -6.90 1.05
CA GLN A 220 -11.56 -7.11 -0.21
C GLN A 220 -12.88 -7.87 0.07
N PRO A 221 -13.88 -7.81 -0.82
CA PRO A 221 -15.19 -8.41 -0.59
C PRO A 221 -15.13 -9.87 -0.15
N GLU A 222 -14.27 -10.67 -0.78
CA GLU A 222 -14.16 -12.11 -0.56
C GLU A 222 -13.65 -12.44 0.85
N PHE A 223 -12.87 -11.54 1.46
CA PHE A 223 -12.31 -11.73 2.80
C PHE A 223 -13.27 -11.28 3.89
N LEU A 224 -14.24 -10.44 3.58
CA LEU A 224 -15.29 -10.06 4.53
C LEU A 224 -16.26 -11.21 4.77
N GLN A 225 -16.57 -12.00 3.74
CA GLN A 225 -17.53 -13.11 3.79
C GLN A 225 -18.92 -12.67 4.27
N VAL A 226 -19.39 -11.49 3.84
CA VAL A 226 -20.69 -10.93 4.22
C VAL A 226 -21.82 -11.92 3.90
N GLY A 227 -22.69 -12.16 4.89
CA GLY A 227 -23.82 -13.10 4.79
C GLY A 227 -23.44 -14.57 4.83
N GLN A 228 -22.16 -14.91 5.01
CA GLN A 228 -21.72 -16.30 5.21
C GLN A 228 -21.70 -16.63 6.70
N PRO A 229 -22.06 -17.86 7.11
CA PRO A 229 -22.08 -18.22 8.51
C PRO A 229 -20.66 -18.25 9.10
N GLY A 230 -20.48 -17.52 10.21
CA GLY A 230 -19.29 -17.58 11.03
C GLY A 230 -18.22 -16.56 10.66
N LYS A 231 -17.11 -16.62 11.40
CA LYS A 231 -16.07 -15.60 11.38
C LYS A 231 -15.07 -15.88 10.27
N SER A 232 -14.90 -14.92 9.37
CA SER A 232 -13.82 -14.97 8.38
C SER A 232 -12.45 -15.06 9.09
N PRO A 233 -11.54 -15.92 8.60
CA PRO A 233 -10.21 -16.07 9.21
C PRO A 233 -9.41 -14.76 9.18
N TRP A 234 -9.71 -13.87 8.22
CA TRP A 234 -9.01 -12.60 8.01
C TRP A 234 -9.35 -11.54 9.05
N LEU A 235 -10.54 -11.60 9.68
CA LEU A 235 -11.06 -10.49 10.47
C LEU A 235 -10.68 -10.57 11.96
N GLY A 236 -9.68 -11.39 12.31
CA GLY A 236 -9.16 -11.46 13.67
C GLY A 236 -10.16 -11.96 14.71
N GLY A 237 -11.14 -12.77 14.30
CA GLY A 237 -12.20 -13.28 15.18
C GLY A 237 -13.44 -12.39 15.24
N LEU A 238 -13.54 -11.38 14.38
CA LEU A 238 -14.80 -10.66 14.13
C LEU A 238 -15.64 -11.41 13.08
N ASP A 239 -16.95 -11.35 13.25
CA ASP A 239 -17.90 -11.66 12.19
C ASP A 239 -18.32 -10.34 11.56
N ILE A 240 -18.28 -10.21 10.23
CA ILE A 240 -18.63 -8.95 9.58
C ILE A 240 -20.13 -8.64 9.68
N ASP A 241 -20.96 -9.68 9.85
CA ASP A 241 -22.42 -9.54 9.92
C ASP A 241 -22.86 -8.91 11.24
N ASP A 242 -22.08 -9.05 12.32
CA ASP A 242 -22.24 -8.29 13.58
C ASP A 242 -22.13 -6.76 13.35
N PHE A 243 -21.49 -6.35 12.25
CA PHE A 243 -21.35 -4.98 11.81
C PHE A 243 -22.22 -4.66 10.59
N GLY A 244 -23.25 -5.49 10.34
CA GLY A 244 -24.17 -5.38 9.20
C GLY A 244 -23.45 -5.29 7.86
N GLY A 245 -22.37 -6.06 7.69
CA GLY A 245 -21.58 -6.10 6.45
C GLY A 245 -20.64 -4.91 6.24
N SER A 246 -20.58 -3.94 7.15
CA SER A 246 -19.75 -2.73 6.96
C SER A 246 -18.32 -2.95 7.43
N PRO A 247 -17.31 -2.91 6.52
CA PRO A 247 -15.91 -2.96 6.91
C PRO A 247 -15.52 -1.73 7.75
N VAL A 248 -16.15 -0.57 7.51
CA VAL A 248 -15.85 0.66 8.27
C VAL A 248 -16.22 0.49 9.74
N ARG A 249 -17.42 -0.03 10.03
CA ARG A 249 -17.86 -0.26 11.41
C ARG A 249 -16.98 -1.29 12.12
N ALA A 250 -16.63 -2.38 11.45
CA ALA A 250 -15.74 -3.40 11.99
C ALA A 250 -14.33 -2.82 12.28
N VAL A 251 -13.75 -2.09 11.34
CA VAL A 251 -12.43 -1.44 11.51
C VAL A 251 -12.42 -0.40 12.63
N LYS A 252 -13.52 0.34 12.79
CA LYS A 252 -13.70 1.27 13.92
C LYS A 252 -13.66 0.55 15.26
N SER A 253 -14.24 -0.65 15.36
CA SER A 253 -14.36 -1.39 16.62
C SER A 253 -13.01 -1.74 17.26
N PHE A 254 -12.00 -2.03 16.44
CA PHE A 254 -10.64 -2.26 16.91
C PHE A 254 -9.72 -1.06 16.67
N GLY A 255 -10.22 0.07 16.18
CA GLY A 255 -9.53 1.35 16.20
C GLY A 255 -8.38 1.53 15.19
N ALA A 256 -8.40 0.84 14.04
CA ALA A 256 -7.46 1.16 12.95
C ALA A 256 -7.67 2.60 12.45
N LYS A 257 -6.59 3.21 11.93
CA LYS A 257 -6.60 4.62 11.49
C LYS A 257 -7.00 4.81 10.04
N ALA A 258 -6.87 3.77 9.24
CA ALA A 258 -7.27 3.78 7.85
C ALA A 258 -7.84 2.42 7.42
N LEU A 259 -8.68 2.46 6.40
CA LEU A 259 -9.15 1.32 5.62
C LEU A 259 -8.43 1.37 4.27
N SER A 260 -7.89 0.23 3.84
CA SER A 260 -7.20 0.06 2.56
C SER A 260 -7.91 -1.02 1.73
N PRO A 261 -9.04 -0.68 1.08
CA PRO A 261 -9.85 -1.63 0.33
C PRO A 261 -9.31 -1.84 -1.10
N VAL A 262 -9.61 -2.99 -1.71
CA VAL A 262 -9.51 -3.13 -3.17
C VAL A 262 -10.39 -2.08 -3.86
N HIS A 263 -9.96 -1.47 -4.96
CA HIS A 263 -10.77 -0.45 -5.63
C HIS A 263 -12.06 -1.04 -6.23
N GLY A 264 -12.00 -2.25 -6.79
CA GLY A 264 -13.15 -2.97 -7.35
C GLY A 264 -12.75 -4.33 -7.92
N ASN A 265 -13.77 -5.04 -8.43
CA ASN A 265 -13.64 -6.38 -9.00
C ASN A 265 -13.98 -6.38 -10.50
N PRO A 266 -13.34 -7.24 -11.32
CA PRO A 266 -12.18 -8.05 -10.96
C PRO A 266 -10.98 -7.18 -10.56
N GLN A 267 -10.09 -7.73 -9.73
CA GLN A 267 -8.89 -7.03 -9.31
C GLN A 267 -8.05 -6.63 -10.53
N GLY A 268 -7.70 -5.34 -10.62
CA GLY A 268 -6.99 -4.78 -11.78
C GLY A 268 -7.88 -4.37 -12.95
N GLY A 269 -9.21 -4.55 -12.84
CA GLY A 269 -10.18 -3.94 -13.75
C GLY A 269 -10.17 -2.41 -13.65
N LYS A 270 -10.84 -1.73 -14.57
CA LYS A 270 -10.79 -0.27 -14.68
C LYS A 270 -12.19 0.32 -14.75
N VAL A 271 -12.29 1.58 -14.35
CA VAL A 271 -13.52 2.36 -14.60
C VAL A 271 -13.77 2.41 -16.11
N GLY A 272 -14.94 1.95 -16.52
CA GLY A 272 -15.34 1.84 -17.92
C GLY A 272 -15.33 0.42 -18.47
N ASP A 273 -14.65 -0.54 -17.81
CA ASP A 273 -14.73 -1.94 -18.20
C ASP A 273 -16.13 -2.50 -17.91
N PRO A 274 -16.75 -3.28 -18.83
CA PRO A 274 -18.14 -3.74 -18.66
C PRO A 274 -18.41 -4.61 -17.41
N ASP A 275 -17.42 -5.39 -16.99
CA ASP A 275 -17.48 -6.28 -15.84
C ASP A 275 -16.94 -5.66 -14.55
N TYR A 276 -16.41 -4.43 -14.61
CA TYR A 276 -15.91 -3.73 -13.43
C TYR A 276 -17.05 -3.39 -12.46
N ARG A 277 -16.85 -3.75 -11.19
CA ARG A 277 -17.75 -3.47 -10.07
C ARG A 277 -16.96 -2.77 -8.97
N PRO A 278 -17.22 -1.48 -8.69
CA PRO A 278 -16.49 -0.75 -7.66
C PRO A 278 -16.83 -1.33 -6.29
N PHE A 279 -15.79 -1.58 -5.48
CA PHE A 279 -15.94 -1.87 -4.05
C PHE A 279 -15.68 -0.61 -3.23
N THR A 280 -14.62 0.12 -3.58
CA THR A 280 -14.38 1.44 -3.04
C THR A 280 -15.31 2.43 -3.72
N THR A 281 -16.36 2.84 -3.01
CA THR A 281 -17.37 3.79 -3.50
C THR A 281 -17.35 5.06 -2.64
N LYS A 282 -17.87 6.16 -3.19
CA LYS A 282 -18.10 7.39 -2.42
C LYS A 282 -18.87 7.14 -1.12
N ALA A 283 -19.86 6.26 -1.11
CA ALA A 283 -20.64 5.95 0.10
C ALA A 283 -19.76 5.32 1.20
N LEU A 284 -18.86 4.40 0.83
CA LEU A 284 -17.89 3.79 1.76
C LEU A 284 -16.89 4.83 2.26
N VAL A 285 -16.40 5.71 1.39
CA VAL A 285 -15.49 6.81 1.76
C VAL A 285 -16.17 7.77 2.75
N ASP A 286 -17.40 8.21 2.44
CA ASP A 286 -18.16 9.11 3.29
C ASP A 286 -18.47 8.46 4.66
N GLU A 287 -18.75 7.15 4.71
CA GLU A 287 -18.90 6.40 5.97
C GLU A 287 -17.60 6.36 6.78
N ALA A 288 -16.48 6.06 6.13
CA ALA A 288 -15.16 6.03 6.76
C ALA A 288 -14.79 7.40 7.34
N HIS A 289 -15.01 8.48 6.58
CA HIS A 289 -14.73 9.84 7.03
C HIS A 289 -15.61 10.26 8.21
N ARG A 290 -16.90 9.91 8.23
CA ARG A 290 -17.77 10.11 9.41
C ARG A 290 -17.28 9.34 10.64
N ALA A 291 -16.58 8.22 10.43
CA ALA A 291 -15.95 7.43 11.49
C ALA A 291 -14.53 7.92 11.87
N GLY A 292 -13.99 8.94 11.20
CA GLY A 292 -12.62 9.42 11.41
C GLY A 292 -11.54 8.48 10.85
N ILE A 293 -11.90 7.63 9.90
CA ILE A 293 -11.04 6.63 9.26
C ILE A 293 -10.69 7.12 7.85
N LYS A 294 -9.41 7.10 7.50
CA LYS A 294 -8.96 7.42 6.13
C LYS A 294 -9.20 6.27 5.17
N VAL A 295 -9.33 6.55 3.88
CA VAL A 295 -9.47 5.51 2.84
C VAL A 295 -8.35 5.63 1.82
N VAL A 296 -7.58 4.55 1.64
CA VAL A 296 -6.45 4.48 0.69
C VAL A 296 -6.56 3.18 -0.11
N PRO A 297 -7.28 3.15 -1.24
CA PRO A 297 -7.47 1.91 -1.99
C PRO A 297 -6.23 1.48 -2.78
N TRP A 298 -6.24 0.21 -3.19
CA TRP A 298 -5.17 -0.45 -3.94
C TRP A 298 -5.74 -1.43 -5.00
N THR A 299 -4.99 -1.84 -6.03
CA THR A 299 -3.84 -1.14 -6.63
C THR A 299 -4.32 -0.51 -7.93
N ILE A 300 -4.22 0.81 -8.06
CA ILE A 300 -4.83 1.56 -9.17
C ILE A 300 -3.75 2.03 -10.14
N ASN A 301 -3.85 1.66 -11.40
CA ASN A 301 -2.75 1.79 -12.36
C ASN A 301 -3.08 2.62 -13.61
N ASP A 302 -4.35 2.97 -13.81
CA ASP A 302 -4.81 3.81 -14.92
C ASP A 302 -5.34 5.18 -14.43
N PRO A 303 -5.09 6.27 -15.17
CA PRO A 303 -5.53 7.61 -14.77
C PRO A 303 -7.04 7.77 -14.58
N ALA A 304 -7.88 7.10 -15.37
CA ALA A 304 -9.33 7.27 -15.29
C ALA A 304 -9.88 6.77 -13.95
N THR A 305 -9.43 5.59 -13.51
CA THR A 305 -9.76 5.07 -12.19
C THR A 305 -9.16 5.92 -11.06
N MET A 306 -7.93 6.46 -11.23
CA MET A 306 -7.34 7.38 -10.25
C MET A 306 -8.18 8.64 -10.07
N HIS A 307 -8.58 9.30 -11.17
CA HIS A 307 -9.46 10.48 -11.13
C HIS A 307 -10.78 10.16 -10.45
N LYS A 308 -11.42 9.05 -10.82
CA LYS A 308 -12.70 8.64 -10.24
C LYS A 308 -12.64 8.44 -8.72
N LEU A 309 -11.59 7.81 -8.21
CA LEU A 309 -11.43 7.59 -6.77
C LEU A 309 -11.09 8.89 -6.02
N ILE A 310 -10.33 9.78 -6.65
CA ILE A 310 -10.11 11.14 -6.14
C ILE A 310 -11.44 11.91 -6.06
N ASP A 311 -12.32 11.81 -7.08
CA ASP A 311 -13.67 12.38 -7.06
C ASP A 311 -14.54 11.78 -5.94
N ASP A 312 -14.38 10.48 -5.66
CA ASP A 312 -15.06 9.79 -4.55
C ASP A 312 -14.52 10.19 -3.16
N GLY A 313 -13.40 10.92 -3.11
CA GLY A 313 -12.88 11.56 -1.90
C GLY A 313 -11.82 10.75 -1.15
N VAL A 314 -11.20 9.74 -1.75
CA VAL A 314 -10.15 8.95 -1.08
C VAL A 314 -8.99 9.84 -0.60
N ASP A 315 -8.29 9.41 0.45
CA ASP A 315 -7.19 10.19 1.06
C ASP A 315 -5.82 9.94 0.42
N GLY A 316 -5.73 8.86 -0.36
CA GLY A 316 -4.53 8.43 -1.06
C GLY A 316 -4.83 7.29 -2.02
N ILE A 317 -3.84 6.89 -2.82
CA ILE A 317 -3.91 5.73 -3.71
C ILE A 317 -2.59 4.97 -3.63
N ILE A 318 -2.69 3.64 -3.56
CA ILE A 318 -1.57 2.72 -3.77
C ILE A 318 -1.53 2.32 -5.25
N THR A 319 -0.38 2.52 -5.90
CA THR A 319 -0.21 2.33 -7.34
C THR A 319 1.13 1.71 -7.70
N ASP A 320 1.16 0.89 -8.76
CA ASP A 320 2.39 0.42 -9.38
C ASP A 320 3.09 1.53 -10.18
N TYR A 321 2.36 2.57 -10.57
CA TYR A 321 2.81 3.67 -11.44
C TYR A 321 2.70 5.02 -10.70
N PRO A 322 3.57 5.26 -9.70
CA PRO A 322 3.53 6.49 -8.91
C PRO A 322 3.85 7.76 -9.70
N ASP A 323 4.45 7.64 -10.89
CA ASP A 323 4.64 8.72 -11.86
C ASP A 323 3.30 9.22 -12.39
N ARG A 324 2.45 8.29 -12.85
CA ARG A 324 1.10 8.60 -13.34
C ARG A 324 0.24 9.20 -12.25
N LEU A 325 0.30 8.66 -11.03
CA LEU A 325 -0.46 9.20 -9.92
C LEU A 325 0.02 10.60 -9.52
N ARG A 326 1.32 10.90 -9.64
CA ARG A 326 1.83 12.26 -9.44
C ARG A 326 1.30 13.24 -10.48
N GLU A 327 1.24 12.84 -11.75
CA GLU A 327 0.64 13.66 -12.82
C GLU A 327 -0.84 13.93 -12.52
N VAL A 328 -1.62 12.87 -12.26
CA VAL A 328 -3.03 12.99 -11.86
C VAL A 328 -3.20 13.89 -10.64
N ALA A 329 -2.36 13.75 -9.61
CA ALA A 329 -2.44 14.60 -8.43
C ALA A 329 -2.12 16.07 -8.75
N ALA A 330 -1.18 16.33 -9.65
CA ALA A 330 -0.85 17.68 -10.11
C ALA A 330 -2.01 18.30 -10.89
N ASP A 331 -2.61 17.55 -11.81
CA ASP A 331 -3.76 17.97 -12.62
C ASP A 331 -4.97 18.32 -11.75
N ARG A 332 -5.10 17.63 -10.60
CA ARG A 332 -6.14 17.88 -9.60
C ARG A 332 -5.78 18.97 -8.58
N GLY A 333 -4.65 19.64 -8.76
CA GLY A 333 -4.24 20.79 -7.94
C GLY A 333 -3.70 20.44 -6.55
N PHE A 334 -3.37 19.17 -6.28
CA PHE A 334 -2.76 18.77 -5.02
C PHE A 334 -1.32 19.27 -4.91
N LYS A 335 -0.89 19.59 -3.69
CA LYS A 335 0.53 19.87 -3.43
C LYS A 335 1.32 18.57 -3.57
N LEU A 336 2.20 18.51 -4.58
CA LEU A 336 3.05 17.35 -4.79
C LEU A 336 4.07 17.16 -3.65
N PRO A 337 4.34 15.91 -3.23
CA PRO A 337 5.37 15.62 -2.25
C PRO A 337 6.77 15.94 -2.78
N LYS A 338 7.68 16.21 -1.84
CA LYS A 338 9.08 16.51 -2.12
C LYS A 338 9.79 15.28 -2.69
N ALA A 339 10.54 15.48 -3.77
CA ALA A 339 11.50 14.52 -4.30
C ALA A 339 12.80 14.50 -3.48
N TYR A 340 13.39 13.32 -3.29
CA TYR A 340 14.64 13.11 -2.56
C TYR A 340 15.70 12.49 -3.49
N ARG A 341 16.67 13.29 -3.91
CA ARG A 341 17.74 12.84 -4.79
C ARG A 341 18.79 12.03 -4.03
N ALA A 342 19.29 10.96 -4.65
CA ALA A 342 20.48 10.26 -4.16
C ALA A 342 21.67 11.22 -4.06
N ARG A 343 22.62 10.90 -3.18
CA ARG A 343 23.90 11.61 -3.09
C ARG A 343 24.83 11.25 -4.23
#